data_AF-A0A960VMG7-F1
#
_entry.id   AF-A0A960VMG7-F1
#
_cell.length_a   1.000
_cell.length_b   1.000
_cell.length_c   1.000
_cell.angle_alpha   90.00
_cell.angle_beta   90.00
_cell.angle_gamma   90.00
#
_symmetry.space_group_name_H-M   'P 1'
#
loop_
_entity.id
_entity.type
_entity.pdbx_description
1 polymer ?
#
loop_
_entity_poly.entity_id
_entity_poly.type
_entity_poly.pdbx_seq_one_letter_code
_entity_poly.pdbx_strand_id
1 'polypeptide(L)'
;MDDRFLVADPWLRQPLPAFGSLGPADYADLGFLCGLEVHQQLLTVRKLFCRCPAGQYNNNEHHAEILRHMRPTLSEMGEYDGTALMEFKTRKDIVYLLNQNTVCTYEMDDAPPFEIDDVALDRAIGVSILLGLNVVGEVHITRKQYLDGSIPTGFQRTAIIGTDGDIPFRGRDIHIRQLSIEEDSCREVSDRGHRRVYRTDRLGMPLIETVTDPDMKTPEEAMLVGQVIRHLARVSGLVRTGPGAARQDVNVSVTGGTRIEIKGVPSLRAIPRLTHNEALRQRSLVGIRGELARRGITAADIDDIGHDVTPIVRGTACKFIQQAIGKGATVMAIALPGFQGLLECQTQPRTSFLKEFSDRVRVIACLDDLPNLALSTQDIPGLSSGEWERIGKACGVAADVPVLLVWGRAADTRTAVGEIAIRAREATLGVPQETRQALDDGTTGFERILPGADRMYPDTDLPPIRLDDARVDGIRDSLPLRPWEREARLREMGVGADLATRLARHRAWDLFADLAAVPAGAGGPTPHQLASLLLDRSCPRPASLGAAGSWWH
;
A
#
# COMPACT_ATOMS: atom_id res chain seq x y z
N MET A 1 -11.27 20.65 34.86
CA MET A 1 -11.63 19.53 33.96
C MET A 1 -12.31 18.50 34.85
N ASP A 2 -13.50 18.04 34.47
CA ASP A 2 -14.22 17.01 35.22
C ASP A 2 -13.42 15.69 35.20
N ASP A 3 -13.21 15.07 36.37
CA ASP A 3 -12.43 13.85 36.56
C ASP A 3 -12.89 12.70 35.66
N ARG A 4 -14.17 12.71 35.23
CA ARG A 4 -14.70 11.71 34.28
C ARG A 4 -13.96 11.71 32.95
N PHE A 5 -13.34 12.83 32.57
CA PHE A 5 -12.66 13.03 31.29
C PHE A 5 -11.13 12.82 31.36
N LEU A 6 -10.60 12.46 32.52
CA LEU A 6 -9.21 12.01 32.63
C LEU A 6 -9.03 10.70 31.85
N VAL A 7 -7.92 10.59 31.13
CA VAL A 7 -7.55 9.37 30.38
C VAL A 7 -7.12 8.30 31.37
N ALA A 8 -7.90 7.21 31.49
CA ALA A 8 -7.64 6.15 32.47
C ALA A 8 -6.70 5.06 31.92
N ASP A 9 -6.81 4.69 30.63
CA ASP A 9 -5.93 3.70 29.99
C ASP A 9 -4.44 4.09 30.17
N PRO A 10 -3.64 3.30 30.91
CA PRO A 10 -2.21 3.57 31.09
C PRO A 10 -1.45 3.63 29.76
N TRP A 11 -1.87 2.87 28.75
CA TRP A 11 -1.23 2.85 27.43
C TRP A 11 -1.22 4.24 26.78
N LEU A 12 -2.35 4.95 26.87
CA LEU A 12 -2.51 6.28 26.25
C LEU A 12 -1.73 7.38 26.97
N ARG A 13 -1.28 7.13 28.20
CA ARG A 13 -0.53 8.08 29.03
C ARG A 13 0.97 7.90 28.95
N GLN A 14 1.42 6.75 28.46
CA GLN A 14 2.85 6.41 28.36
C GLN A 14 3.37 6.70 26.95
N PRO A 15 4.66 7.05 26.81
CA PRO A 15 5.29 7.10 25.50
C PRO A 15 5.16 5.75 24.79
N LEU A 16 4.93 5.79 23.49
CA LEU A 16 4.88 4.57 22.68
C LEU A 16 6.23 3.82 22.75
N PRO A 17 6.21 2.46 22.78
CA PRO A 17 7.42 1.66 22.66
C PRO A 17 8.24 2.06 21.44
N ALA A 18 9.56 2.15 21.60
CA ALA A 18 10.45 2.45 20.48
C ALA A 18 10.58 1.24 19.55
N PHE A 19 10.79 1.49 18.25
CA PHE A 19 11.10 0.41 17.31
C PHE A 19 12.36 -0.36 17.76
N GLY A 20 12.25 -1.69 17.86
CA GLY A 20 13.30 -2.58 18.37
C GLY A 20 13.28 -2.82 19.89
N SER A 21 12.38 -2.17 20.63
CA SER A 21 12.20 -2.42 22.08
C SER A 21 11.29 -3.61 22.40
N LEU A 22 10.43 -4.00 21.46
CA LEU A 22 9.51 -5.12 21.59
C LEU A 22 10.11 -6.41 21.04
N GLY A 23 10.00 -7.50 21.79
CA GLY A 23 10.34 -8.84 21.37
C GLY A 23 9.14 -9.63 20.81
N PRO A 24 9.36 -10.87 20.36
CA PRO A 24 8.29 -11.71 19.81
C PRO A 24 7.11 -11.95 20.77
N ALA A 25 7.37 -12.03 22.08
CA ALA A 25 6.31 -12.20 23.08
C ALA A 25 5.40 -10.97 23.17
N ASP A 26 5.96 -9.76 23.12
CA ASP A 26 5.18 -8.52 23.18
C ASP A 26 4.26 -8.38 21.95
N TYR A 27 4.74 -8.76 20.75
CA TYR A 27 3.90 -8.78 19.54
C TYR A 27 2.82 -9.85 19.60
N ALA A 28 3.10 -11.00 20.24
CA ALA A 28 2.10 -12.03 20.48
C ALA A 28 1.00 -11.52 21.44
N ASP A 29 1.37 -10.80 22.49
CA ASP A 29 0.43 -10.18 23.44
C ASP A 29 -0.43 -9.09 22.77
N LEU A 30 0.14 -8.34 21.82
CA LEU A 30 -0.63 -7.44 20.95
C LEU A 30 -1.56 -8.19 19.99
N GLY A 31 -1.35 -9.49 19.76
CA GLY A 31 -2.04 -10.26 18.72
C GLY A 31 -1.68 -9.81 17.32
N PHE A 32 -0.42 -9.43 17.09
CA PHE A 32 0.07 -9.00 15.80
C PHE A 32 -0.08 -10.09 14.75
N LEU A 33 -0.74 -9.76 13.64
CA LEU A 33 -0.78 -10.56 12.42
C LEU A 33 -0.44 -9.68 11.24
N CYS A 34 0.31 -10.26 10.30
CA CYS A 34 0.74 -9.55 9.10
C CYS A 34 0.69 -10.46 7.88
N GLY A 35 0.18 -9.92 6.76
CA GLY A 35 0.19 -10.51 5.43
C GLY A 35 0.84 -9.58 4.41
N LEU A 36 1.30 -10.13 3.29
CA LEU A 36 1.95 -9.37 2.23
C LEU A 36 1.20 -9.51 0.92
N GLU A 37 1.16 -8.41 0.18
CA GLU A 37 0.76 -8.36 -1.22
C GLU A 37 1.97 -7.84 -2.01
N VAL A 38 2.63 -8.72 -2.75
CA VAL A 38 3.87 -8.40 -3.47
C VAL A 38 3.57 -8.27 -4.96
N HIS A 39 3.64 -7.03 -5.45
CA HIS A 39 3.51 -6.74 -6.87
C HIS A 39 4.85 -6.77 -7.58
N GLN A 40 4.92 -7.43 -8.72
CA GLN A 40 6.15 -7.60 -9.48
C GLN A 40 5.87 -7.57 -10.97
N GLN A 41 6.51 -6.65 -11.70
CA GLN A 41 6.33 -6.54 -13.15
C GLN A 41 6.98 -7.73 -13.86
N LEU A 42 6.28 -8.34 -14.81
CA LEU A 42 6.80 -9.41 -15.65
C LEU A 42 7.73 -8.85 -16.73
N LEU A 43 8.73 -9.64 -17.14
CA LEU A 43 9.73 -9.22 -18.11
C LEU A 43 9.24 -9.46 -19.55
N THR A 44 8.31 -8.64 -20.04
CA THR A 44 7.76 -8.77 -21.39
C THR A 44 8.26 -7.68 -22.34
N VAL A 45 8.07 -7.89 -23.64
CA VAL A 45 8.32 -6.86 -24.68
C VAL A 45 7.11 -5.94 -24.85
N ARG A 46 5.89 -6.46 -24.58
CA ARG A 46 4.61 -5.77 -24.77
C ARG A 46 3.81 -5.70 -23.46
N LYS A 47 2.90 -4.74 -23.42
CA LYS A 47 1.89 -4.56 -22.35
C LYS A 47 0.82 -5.67 -22.38
N LEU A 48 0.06 -5.82 -21.29
CA LEU A 48 -0.74 -7.01 -21.03
C LEU A 48 -1.91 -7.20 -22.02
N PHE A 49 -2.65 -6.13 -22.30
CA PHE A 49 -3.84 -6.14 -23.17
C PHE A 49 -3.72 -5.17 -24.35
N CYS A 50 -2.49 -4.81 -24.73
CA CYS A 50 -2.23 -4.03 -25.93
C CYS A 50 -0.85 -4.35 -26.53
N ARG A 51 -0.50 -3.68 -27.63
CA ARG A 51 0.76 -3.94 -28.35
C ARG A 51 1.83 -2.89 -28.09
N CYS A 52 1.58 -1.96 -27.17
CA CYS A 52 2.55 -0.96 -26.75
C CYS A 52 3.74 -1.59 -26.01
N PRO A 53 4.93 -0.98 -26.09
CA PRO A 53 6.14 -1.53 -25.51
C PRO A 53 6.07 -1.55 -23.98
N ALA A 54 6.50 -2.66 -23.38
CA ALA A 54 6.65 -2.78 -21.94
C ALA A 54 8.01 -2.25 -21.47
N GLY A 55 8.01 -1.57 -20.32
CA GLY A 55 9.22 -1.13 -19.61
C GLY A 55 9.89 0.11 -20.21
N GLN A 56 9.19 0.85 -21.07
CA GLN A 56 9.61 2.16 -21.56
C GLN A 56 8.95 3.27 -20.74
N TYR A 57 9.75 4.10 -20.10
CA TYR A 57 9.28 5.17 -19.21
C TYR A 57 9.79 6.52 -19.72
N ASN A 58 8.88 7.48 -19.90
CA ASN A 58 9.16 8.83 -20.37
C ASN A 58 9.16 9.77 -19.17
N ASN A 59 10.27 10.45 -18.86
CA ASN A 59 10.28 11.29 -17.65
C ASN A 59 9.91 12.75 -17.90
N ASN A 60 10.18 13.29 -19.09
CA ASN A 60 10.05 14.74 -19.33
C ASN A 60 9.25 15.12 -20.58
N GLU A 61 8.81 14.14 -21.38
CA GLU A 61 8.15 14.40 -22.67
C GLU A 61 6.76 13.78 -22.70
N HIS A 62 5.80 14.57 -23.16
CA HIS A 62 4.45 14.16 -23.52
C HIS A 62 4.04 14.93 -24.78
N HIS A 63 3.18 14.33 -25.59
CA HIS A 63 2.74 14.87 -26.87
C HIS A 63 1.27 15.33 -26.83
N ALA A 64 0.51 14.88 -25.83
CA ALA A 64 -0.89 15.26 -25.62
C ALA A 64 -1.29 15.10 -24.15
N GLU A 65 -2.39 15.75 -23.77
CA GLU A 65 -3.05 15.61 -22.48
C GLU A 65 -4.52 15.25 -22.68
N ILE A 66 -5.07 14.40 -21.79
CA ILE A 66 -6.51 14.12 -21.73
C ILE A 66 -7.00 14.41 -20.31
N LEU A 67 -8.11 15.16 -20.21
CA LEU A 67 -8.85 15.36 -18.97
C LEU A 67 -9.99 14.34 -18.89
N ARG A 68 -10.08 13.61 -17.77
CA ARG A 68 -11.23 12.74 -17.44
C ARG A 68 -11.78 13.04 -16.06
N HIS A 69 -13.03 12.63 -15.87
CA HIS A 69 -13.73 12.67 -14.58
C HIS A 69 -14.27 11.28 -14.28
N MET A 70 -13.91 10.75 -13.12
CA MET A 70 -14.39 9.44 -12.66
C MET A 70 -15.79 9.56 -12.06
N ARG A 71 -16.62 8.54 -12.29
CA ARG A 71 -18.00 8.48 -11.76
C ARG A 71 -18.21 7.15 -11.04
N PRO A 72 -18.82 7.16 -9.85
CA PRO A 72 -19.19 5.94 -9.17
C PRO A 72 -20.30 5.22 -9.94
N THR A 73 -20.21 3.90 -9.96
CA THR A 73 -21.22 3.01 -10.54
C THR A 73 -21.85 2.18 -9.44
N LEU A 74 -23.12 1.80 -9.62
CA LEU A 74 -23.79 0.88 -8.71
C LEU A 74 -23.17 -0.51 -8.88
N SER A 75 -22.99 -1.21 -7.77
CA SER A 75 -22.68 -2.64 -7.79
C SER A 75 -23.86 -3.43 -8.35
N GLU A 76 -23.67 -4.73 -8.61
CA GLU A 76 -24.75 -5.64 -8.98
C GLU A 76 -25.87 -5.68 -7.93
N MET A 77 -25.55 -5.35 -6.68
CA MET A 77 -26.49 -5.27 -5.56
C MET A 77 -27.21 -3.91 -5.44
N GLY A 78 -26.93 -2.97 -6.35
CA GLY A 78 -27.55 -1.64 -6.35
C GLY A 78 -27.02 -0.68 -5.29
N GLU A 79 -25.84 -0.96 -4.73
CA GLU A 79 -25.18 -0.12 -3.74
C GLU A 79 -23.89 0.49 -4.31
N TYR A 80 -23.45 1.63 -3.76
CA TYR A 80 -22.16 2.21 -4.13
C TYR A 80 -21.07 1.74 -3.18
N ASP A 81 -19.90 1.39 -3.72
CA ASP A 81 -18.71 1.12 -2.91
C ASP A 81 -18.28 2.38 -2.12
N GLY A 82 -17.91 2.20 -0.86
CA GLY A 82 -17.55 3.30 0.04
C GLY A 82 -16.31 4.07 -0.41
N THR A 83 -15.33 3.39 -0.99
CA THR A 83 -14.13 4.02 -1.56
C THR A 83 -14.50 4.81 -2.82
N ALA A 84 -15.37 4.27 -3.67
CA ALA A 84 -15.87 4.97 -4.85
C ALA A 84 -16.59 6.28 -4.50
N LEU A 85 -17.46 6.27 -3.49
CA LEU A 85 -18.12 7.48 -3.00
C LEU A 85 -17.14 8.48 -2.40
N MET A 86 -16.13 8.00 -1.67
CA MET A 86 -15.07 8.85 -1.12
C MET A 86 -14.30 9.56 -2.23
N GLU A 87 -13.81 8.83 -3.24
CA GLU A 87 -13.10 9.44 -4.37
C GLU A 87 -13.99 10.44 -5.11
N PHE A 88 -15.28 10.17 -5.27
CA PHE A 88 -16.21 11.11 -5.90
C PHE A 88 -16.37 12.43 -5.11
N LYS A 89 -16.36 12.39 -3.76
CA LYS A 89 -16.39 13.60 -2.91
C LYS A 89 -15.19 14.52 -3.14
N THR A 90 -14.04 13.95 -3.53
CA THR A 90 -12.83 14.73 -3.83
C THR A 90 -12.99 15.62 -5.05
N ARG A 91 -13.95 15.34 -5.96
CA ARG A 91 -14.25 16.17 -7.14
C ARG A 91 -13.02 16.46 -7.99
N LYS A 92 -12.13 15.48 -8.14
CA LYS A 92 -10.84 15.67 -8.81
C LYS A 92 -10.95 15.67 -10.34
N ASP A 93 -10.25 16.61 -10.95
CA ASP A 93 -9.90 16.64 -12.36
C ASP A 93 -8.67 15.74 -12.58
N ILE A 94 -8.83 14.70 -13.41
CA ILE A 94 -7.77 13.73 -13.68
C ILE A 94 -7.16 14.00 -15.05
N VAL A 95 -5.89 14.39 -15.09
CA VAL A 95 -5.16 14.68 -16.33
C VAL A 95 -4.17 13.56 -16.64
N TYR A 96 -4.25 12.99 -17.84
CA TYR A 96 -3.33 11.96 -18.34
C TYR A 96 -2.36 12.56 -19.34
N LEU A 97 -1.07 12.45 -19.05
CA LEU A 97 0.02 12.81 -19.96
C LEU A 97 0.31 11.64 -20.89
N LEU A 98 0.21 11.89 -22.19
CA LEU A 98 0.31 10.88 -23.24
C LEU A 98 1.63 11.02 -24.01
N ASN A 99 2.26 9.90 -24.32
CA ASN A 99 3.43 9.88 -25.21
C ASN A 99 3.22 8.85 -26.33
N GLN A 100 3.25 9.31 -27.58
CA GLN A 100 3.00 8.51 -28.79
C GLN A 100 3.84 7.21 -28.87
N ASN A 101 4.99 7.14 -28.20
CA ASN A 101 5.85 5.95 -28.23
C ASN A 101 5.42 4.85 -27.25
N THR A 102 4.60 5.18 -26.25
CA THR A 102 4.29 4.26 -25.13
C THR A 102 2.80 4.07 -24.88
N VAL A 103 1.94 4.73 -25.65
CA VAL A 103 0.49 4.70 -25.47
C VAL A 103 -0.24 4.34 -26.77
N CYS A 104 -1.38 3.69 -26.65
CA CYS A 104 -2.34 3.47 -27.74
C CYS A 104 -3.77 3.83 -27.31
N THR A 105 -4.73 3.70 -28.22
CA THR A 105 -6.15 3.99 -27.96
C THR A 105 -6.77 3.12 -26.86
N TYR A 106 -6.29 1.89 -26.68
CA TYR A 106 -6.72 1.03 -25.57
C TYR A 106 -6.43 1.67 -24.20
N GLU A 107 -5.21 2.14 -24.00
CA GLU A 107 -4.78 2.77 -22.76
C GLU A 107 -5.49 4.10 -22.49
N MET A 108 -6.06 4.71 -23.52
CA MET A 108 -6.88 5.92 -23.41
C MET A 108 -8.35 5.60 -23.12
N ASP A 109 -8.75 4.33 -23.04
CA ASP A 109 -10.16 3.91 -22.96
C ASP A 109 -10.99 4.33 -24.19
N ASP A 110 -10.36 4.30 -25.39
CA ASP A 110 -10.98 4.61 -26.69
C ASP A 110 -11.03 3.38 -27.62
N ALA A 111 -10.58 2.21 -27.16
CA ALA A 111 -10.68 0.94 -27.87
C ALA A 111 -10.82 -0.24 -26.89
N PRO A 112 -11.51 -1.33 -27.29
CA PRO A 112 -11.53 -2.57 -26.52
C PRO A 112 -10.11 -3.14 -26.29
N PRO A 113 -9.91 -4.00 -25.26
CA PRO A 113 -8.65 -4.69 -25.04
C PRO A 113 -8.31 -5.61 -26.21
N PHE A 114 -7.01 -5.78 -26.44
CA PHE A 114 -6.50 -6.91 -27.20
C PHE A 114 -6.50 -8.17 -26.32
N GLU A 115 -6.38 -9.34 -26.94
CA GLU A 115 -6.09 -10.58 -26.22
C GLU A 115 -4.84 -10.44 -25.34
N ILE A 116 -4.86 -11.14 -24.20
CA ILE A 116 -3.78 -11.15 -23.23
C ILE A 116 -2.45 -11.52 -23.90
N ASP A 117 -1.35 -10.92 -23.45
CA ASP A 117 -0.02 -11.30 -23.90
C ASP A 117 0.34 -12.71 -23.38
N ASP A 118 0.48 -13.67 -24.30
CA ASP A 118 0.77 -15.08 -23.96
C ASP A 118 2.08 -15.24 -23.16
N VAL A 119 3.09 -14.42 -23.48
CA VAL A 119 4.37 -14.46 -22.76
C VAL A 119 4.19 -14.00 -21.31
N ALA A 120 3.37 -12.97 -21.07
CA ALA A 120 3.00 -12.56 -19.73
C ALA A 120 2.25 -13.68 -18.98
N LEU A 121 1.28 -14.32 -19.64
CA LEU A 121 0.50 -15.41 -19.05
C LEU A 121 1.38 -16.61 -18.68
N ASP A 122 2.25 -17.08 -19.58
CA ASP A 122 3.18 -18.19 -19.33
C ASP A 122 4.11 -17.89 -18.17
N ARG A 123 4.60 -16.65 -18.08
CA ARG A 123 5.47 -16.22 -16.98
C ARG A 123 4.72 -16.17 -15.66
N ALA A 124 3.47 -15.73 -15.65
CA ALA A 124 2.65 -15.75 -14.44
C ALA A 124 2.39 -17.20 -13.97
N ILE A 125 2.06 -18.12 -14.88
CA ILE A 125 1.92 -19.55 -14.60
C ILE A 125 3.23 -20.12 -14.03
N GLY A 126 4.36 -19.77 -14.65
CA GLY A 126 5.68 -20.19 -14.18
C GLY A 126 5.99 -19.73 -12.75
N VAL A 127 5.67 -18.47 -12.41
CA VAL A 127 5.84 -17.98 -11.04
C VAL A 127 4.87 -18.67 -10.08
N SER A 128 3.63 -18.95 -10.50
CA SER A 128 2.67 -19.72 -9.69
C SER A 128 3.20 -21.10 -9.31
N ILE A 129 3.77 -21.83 -10.28
CA ILE A 129 4.35 -23.16 -10.04
C ILE A 129 5.54 -23.08 -9.08
N LEU A 130 6.41 -22.07 -9.22
CA LEU A 130 7.54 -21.87 -8.31
C LEU A 130 7.09 -21.60 -6.86
N LEU A 131 5.95 -20.92 -6.69
CA LEU A 131 5.33 -20.66 -5.40
C LEU A 131 4.52 -21.85 -4.85
N GLY A 132 4.49 -22.98 -5.56
CA GLY A 132 3.74 -24.17 -5.15
C GLY A 132 2.22 -24.03 -5.28
N LEU A 133 1.72 -23.05 -6.04
CA LEU A 133 0.29 -22.83 -6.22
C LEU A 133 -0.33 -23.88 -7.15
N ASN A 134 -1.61 -24.20 -6.90
CA ASN A 134 -2.46 -24.93 -7.81
C ASN A 134 -2.89 -24.00 -8.95
N VAL A 135 -2.40 -24.26 -10.16
CA VAL A 135 -2.74 -23.47 -11.36
C VAL A 135 -4.19 -23.75 -11.75
N VAL A 136 -4.95 -22.69 -12.08
CA VAL A 136 -6.35 -22.80 -12.50
C VAL A 136 -6.48 -23.50 -13.86
N GLY A 137 -7.56 -24.24 -14.11
CA GLY A 137 -7.81 -24.84 -15.43
C GLY A 137 -8.31 -23.84 -16.49
N GLU A 138 -8.86 -22.71 -16.05
CA GLU A 138 -9.37 -21.64 -16.92
C GLU A 138 -9.15 -20.29 -16.24
N VAL A 139 -8.61 -19.33 -16.99
CA VAL A 139 -8.33 -17.98 -16.53
C VAL A 139 -9.50 -17.08 -16.90
N HIS A 140 -10.12 -16.47 -15.89
CA HIS A 140 -11.21 -15.51 -16.03
C HIS A 140 -10.70 -14.12 -15.73
N ILE A 141 -10.85 -13.22 -16.71
CA ILE A 141 -10.45 -11.82 -16.55
C ILE A 141 -11.61 -11.08 -15.88
N THR A 142 -11.27 -10.31 -14.86
CA THR A 142 -12.19 -9.51 -14.07
C THR A 142 -11.75 -8.05 -14.04
N ARG A 143 -12.68 -7.16 -13.75
CA ARG A 143 -12.47 -5.73 -13.62
C ARG A 143 -12.57 -5.33 -12.16
N LYS A 144 -11.46 -4.91 -11.58
CA LYS A 144 -11.35 -4.38 -10.22
C LYS A 144 -11.47 -2.86 -10.29
N GLN A 145 -12.49 -2.26 -9.67
CA GLN A 145 -12.77 -0.82 -9.79
C GLN A 145 -11.68 0.06 -9.14
N TYR A 146 -11.31 1.16 -9.83
CA TYR A 146 -10.38 2.21 -9.38
C TYR A 146 -10.88 3.59 -9.80
N LEU A 147 -11.47 4.34 -8.86
CA LEU A 147 -11.94 5.70 -9.12
C LEU A 147 -10.94 6.79 -8.71
N ASP A 148 -9.76 6.41 -8.22
CA ASP A 148 -8.69 7.37 -7.87
C ASP A 148 -8.10 8.10 -9.09
N GLY A 149 -8.39 7.61 -10.30
CA GLY A 149 -7.88 8.15 -11.55
C GLY A 149 -6.57 7.52 -12.02
N SER A 150 -6.00 6.57 -11.29
CA SER A 150 -4.74 5.92 -11.68
C SER A 150 -4.87 5.05 -12.94
N ILE A 151 -6.08 4.67 -13.33
CA ILE A 151 -6.39 3.90 -14.54
C ILE A 151 -7.53 4.59 -15.33
N PRO A 152 -7.33 4.96 -16.61
CA PRO A 152 -8.30 5.71 -17.42
C PRO A 152 -9.69 5.07 -17.59
N THR A 153 -9.77 3.74 -17.66
CA THR A 153 -11.02 2.96 -17.76
C THR A 153 -11.84 2.99 -16.47
N GLY A 154 -11.28 3.45 -15.35
CA GLY A 154 -11.89 3.37 -14.02
C GLY A 154 -11.86 1.97 -13.39
N PHE A 155 -11.18 1.00 -14.01
CA PHE A 155 -10.97 -0.34 -13.47
C PHE A 155 -9.68 -0.98 -13.99
N GLN A 156 -9.05 -1.82 -13.17
CA GLN A 156 -7.90 -2.64 -13.53
C GLN A 156 -8.38 -4.00 -14.01
N ARG A 157 -7.90 -4.49 -15.17
CA ARG A 157 -8.09 -5.90 -15.51
C ARG A 157 -7.14 -6.77 -14.70
N THR A 158 -7.68 -7.81 -14.08
CA THR A 158 -6.97 -8.75 -13.20
C THR A 158 -7.55 -10.15 -13.34
N ALA A 159 -6.73 -11.18 -13.20
CA ALA A 159 -7.13 -12.58 -13.26
C ALA A 159 -6.30 -13.44 -12.31
N ILE A 160 -6.94 -14.38 -11.60
CA ILE A 160 -6.25 -15.34 -10.74
C ILE A 160 -5.62 -16.44 -11.62
N ILE A 161 -4.35 -16.74 -11.37
CA ILE A 161 -3.59 -17.77 -12.11
C ILE A 161 -3.40 -19.04 -11.27
N GLY A 162 -3.29 -18.90 -9.94
CA GLY A 162 -3.26 -20.06 -9.06
C GLY A 162 -3.53 -19.72 -7.60
N THR A 163 -3.94 -20.73 -6.84
CA THR A 163 -4.32 -20.62 -5.42
C THR A 163 -3.67 -21.71 -4.57
N ASP A 164 -3.67 -21.51 -3.26
CA ASP A 164 -3.32 -22.51 -2.26
C ASP A 164 -1.92 -23.13 -2.45
N GLY A 165 -0.89 -22.33 -2.18
CA GLY A 165 0.51 -22.74 -2.23
C GLY A 165 1.23 -22.41 -0.93
N ASP A 166 2.52 -22.69 -0.88
CA ASP A 166 3.33 -22.47 0.31
C ASP A 166 4.80 -22.25 -0.02
N ILE A 167 5.48 -21.52 0.88
CA ILE A 167 6.93 -21.35 0.85
C ILE A 167 7.53 -21.65 2.22
N PRO A 168 8.73 -22.28 2.27
CA PRO A 168 9.37 -22.61 3.53
C PRO A 168 9.96 -21.37 4.20
N PHE A 169 9.73 -21.22 5.50
CA PHE A 169 10.27 -20.16 6.33
C PHE A 169 10.59 -20.65 7.74
N ARG A 170 11.89 -20.74 8.09
CA ARG A 170 12.37 -21.06 9.46
C ARG A 170 11.74 -22.32 10.08
N GLY A 171 11.56 -23.39 9.28
CA GLY A 171 11.04 -24.67 9.75
C GLY A 171 9.52 -24.77 9.85
N ARG A 172 8.79 -23.77 9.33
CA ARG A 172 7.35 -23.80 9.07
C ARG A 172 7.08 -23.31 7.66
N ASP A 173 5.85 -23.46 7.22
CA ASP A 173 5.40 -22.93 5.93
C ASP A 173 4.69 -21.59 6.10
N ILE A 174 4.79 -20.75 5.06
CA ILE A 174 3.99 -19.54 4.87
C ILE A 174 3.05 -19.82 3.72
N HIS A 175 1.75 -19.72 3.97
CA HIS A 175 0.76 -20.00 2.95
C HIS A 175 0.68 -18.84 1.96
N ILE A 176 0.73 -19.17 0.69
CA ILE A 176 0.46 -18.28 -0.44
C ILE A 176 -0.99 -18.51 -0.84
N ARG A 177 -1.83 -17.51 -0.58
CA ARG A 177 -3.26 -17.60 -0.85
C ARG A 177 -3.53 -17.69 -2.35
N GLN A 178 -2.91 -16.79 -3.11
CA GLN A 178 -3.08 -16.72 -4.56
C GLN A 178 -1.96 -15.94 -5.24
N LEU A 179 -1.86 -16.16 -6.55
CA LEU A 179 -1.17 -15.27 -7.48
C LEU A 179 -2.15 -14.81 -8.57
N SER A 180 -2.23 -13.50 -8.79
CA SER A 180 -2.98 -12.89 -9.88
C SER A 180 -2.04 -12.28 -10.91
N ILE A 181 -2.48 -12.22 -12.18
CA ILE A 181 -1.91 -11.37 -13.22
C ILE A 181 -2.83 -10.17 -13.45
N GLU A 182 -2.28 -8.97 -13.57
CA GLU A 182 -3.03 -7.72 -13.69
C GLU A 182 -2.26 -6.64 -14.45
N GLU A 183 -2.98 -5.58 -14.82
CA GLU A 183 -2.41 -4.39 -15.43
C GLU A 183 -1.82 -3.46 -14.36
N ASP A 184 -0.61 -2.96 -14.56
CA ASP A 184 -0.11 -1.87 -13.74
C ASP A 184 -0.84 -0.54 -14.04
N SER A 185 -0.90 0.34 -13.04
CA SER A 185 -1.53 1.66 -13.14
C SER A 185 -0.56 2.73 -13.68
N CYS A 186 -1.10 3.91 -14.02
CA CYS A 186 -0.30 5.07 -14.39
C CYS A 186 0.72 5.46 -13.30
N ARG A 187 1.78 6.17 -13.67
CA ARG A 187 2.68 6.81 -12.70
C ARG A 187 2.10 8.16 -12.28
N GLU A 188 1.98 8.41 -10.99
CA GLU A 188 1.57 9.71 -10.49
C GLU A 188 2.66 10.76 -10.76
N VAL A 189 2.24 11.94 -11.24
CA VAL A 189 3.08 13.12 -11.43
C VAL A 189 2.81 14.14 -10.32
N SER A 190 1.53 14.35 -9.99
CA SER A 190 1.13 15.23 -8.89
C SER A 190 -0.30 14.93 -8.43
N ASP A 191 -0.53 15.00 -7.12
CA ASP A 191 -1.86 15.10 -6.52
C ASP A 191 -1.94 16.38 -5.67
N ARG A 192 -2.71 17.39 -6.10
CA ARG A 192 -2.90 18.66 -5.37
C ARG A 192 -4.31 19.21 -5.53
N GLY A 193 -4.97 19.45 -4.41
CA GLY A 193 -6.32 19.95 -4.33
C GLY A 193 -7.26 19.05 -5.12
N HIS A 194 -8.05 19.68 -6.00
CA HIS A 194 -8.96 18.97 -6.89
C HIS A 194 -8.31 18.58 -8.23
N ARG A 195 -6.99 18.46 -8.34
CA ARG A 195 -6.31 18.10 -9.60
C ARG A 195 -5.26 17.02 -9.39
N ARG A 196 -5.40 15.91 -10.13
CA ARG A 196 -4.41 14.83 -10.21
C ARG A 196 -3.85 14.76 -11.63
N VAL A 197 -2.54 14.51 -11.74
CA VAL A 197 -1.84 14.36 -13.01
C VAL A 197 -1.11 13.02 -13.01
N TYR A 198 -1.35 12.24 -14.04
CA TYR A 198 -0.79 10.91 -14.25
C TYR A 198 -0.03 10.83 -15.56
N ARG A 199 0.97 9.96 -15.60
CA ARG A 199 1.67 9.57 -16.82
C ARG A 199 1.32 8.13 -17.18
N THR A 200 0.95 7.93 -18.44
CA THR A 200 0.40 6.66 -18.95
C THR A 200 1.44 5.62 -19.33
N ASP A 201 2.73 5.94 -19.30
CA ASP A 201 3.78 5.04 -19.79
C ASP A 201 3.87 3.68 -19.05
N ARG A 202 3.50 3.63 -17.76
CA ARG A 202 3.40 2.39 -16.98
C ARG A 202 2.06 1.66 -17.11
N LEU A 203 1.00 2.35 -17.52
CA LEU A 203 -0.33 1.77 -17.64
C LEU A 203 -0.29 0.50 -18.50
N GLY A 204 -0.92 -0.58 -18.05
CA GLY A 204 -1.00 -1.84 -18.80
C GLY A 204 0.28 -2.69 -18.76
N MET A 205 1.33 -2.31 -18.01
CA MET A 205 2.46 -3.20 -17.77
C MET A 205 1.98 -4.51 -17.13
N PRO A 206 2.41 -5.70 -17.62
CA PRO A 206 2.02 -6.95 -16.99
C PRO A 206 2.61 -7.05 -15.58
N LEU A 207 1.75 -7.22 -14.60
CA LEU A 207 2.08 -7.25 -13.18
C LEU A 207 1.54 -8.54 -12.60
N ILE A 208 2.32 -9.21 -11.75
CA ILE A 208 1.80 -10.27 -10.89
C ILE A 208 1.65 -9.75 -9.47
N GLU A 209 0.59 -10.16 -8.79
CA GLU A 209 0.32 -9.90 -7.37
C GLU A 209 0.36 -11.22 -6.63
N THR A 210 1.37 -11.41 -5.77
CA THR A 210 1.46 -12.57 -4.87
C THR A 210 0.90 -12.20 -3.50
N VAL A 211 -0.16 -12.89 -3.07
CA VAL A 211 -0.84 -12.63 -1.80
C VAL A 211 -0.55 -13.74 -0.80
N THR A 212 -0.02 -13.40 0.37
CA THR A 212 0.16 -14.37 1.46
C THR A 212 -1.04 -14.39 2.39
N ASP A 213 -1.21 -15.49 3.13
CA ASP A 213 -2.02 -15.45 4.35
C ASP A 213 -1.33 -14.61 5.45
N PRO A 214 -2.07 -14.20 6.49
CA PRO A 214 -1.55 -13.35 7.57
C PRO A 214 -0.68 -14.15 8.57
N ASP A 215 0.30 -14.91 8.06
CA ASP A 215 1.11 -15.87 8.81
C ASP A 215 2.30 -15.25 9.56
N MET A 216 2.63 -13.98 9.32
CA MET A 216 3.79 -13.33 9.93
C MET A 216 3.43 -12.76 11.30
N LYS A 217 4.21 -13.17 12.31
CA LYS A 217 3.90 -12.90 13.73
C LYS A 217 4.73 -11.76 14.32
N THR A 218 5.73 -11.27 13.58
CA THR A 218 6.48 -10.07 13.95
C THR A 218 6.77 -9.19 12.73
N PRO A 219 7.03 -7.88 12.95
CA PRO A 219 7.50 -6.98 11.89
C PRO A 219 8.73 -7.48 11.11
N GLU A 220 9.67 -8.14 11.77
CA GLU A 220 10.86 -8.72 11.14
C GLU A 220 10.52 -9.92 10.26
N GLU A 221 9.60 -10.78 10.69
CA GLU A 221 9.13 -11.90 9.87
C GLU A 221 8.52 -11.39 8.56
N ALA A 222 7.69 -10.34 8.60
CA ALA A 222 7.11 -9.73 7.41
C ALA A 222 8.17 -9.29 6.39
N MET A 223 9.25 -8.64 6.84
CA MET A 223 10.36 -8.31 5.93
C MET A 223 11.04 -9.56 5.37
N LEU A 224 11.33 -10.56 6.22
CA LEU A 224 12.11 -11.73 5.82
C LEU A 224 11.32 -12.64 4.87
N VAL A 225 10.03 -12.81 5.07
CA VAL A 225 9.13 -13.51 4.14
C VAL A 225 9.09 -12.78 2.80
N GLY A 226 8.94 -11.45 2.81
CA GLY A 226 9.01 -10.65 1.58
C GLY A 226 10.37 -10.80 0.86
N GLN A 227 11.47 -11.04 1.58
CA GLN A 227 12.75 -11.36 0.96
C GLN A 227 12.73 -12.73 0.29
N VAL A 228 12.10 -13.75 0.88
CA VAL A 228 11.96 -15.08 0.25
C VAL A 228 11.20 -14.96 -1.08
N ILE A 229 10.03 -14.30 -1.09
CA ILE A 229 9.22 -14.06 -2.30
C ILE A 229 10.04 -13.31 -3.35
N ARG A 230 10.72 -12.22 -2.95
CA ARG A 230 11.60 -11.45 -3.85
C ARG A 230 12.74 -12.30 -4.43
N HIS A 231 13.35 -13.18 -3.64
CA HIS A 231 14.44 -14.03 -4.11
C HIS A 231 13.94 -15.06 -5.12
N LEU A 232 12.81 -15.71 -4.84
CA LEU A 232 12.17 -16.63 -5.77
C LEU A 232 11.81 -15.94 -7.09
N ALA A 233 11.13 -14.79 -7.03
CA ALA A 233 10.77 -14.03 -8.21
C ALA A 233 12.00 -13.67 -9.06
N ARG A 234 13.11 -13.26 -8.44
CA ARG A 234 14.35 -12.93 -9.16
C ARG A 234 15.06 -14.14 -9.76
N VAL A 235 15.08 -15.24 -9.03
CA VAL A 235 15.70 -16.50 -9.48
C VAL A 235 14.92 -17.10 -10.65
N SER A 236 13.60 -16.86 -10.74
CA SER A 236 12.78 -17.32 -11.86
C SER A 236 13.29 -16.81 -13.23
N GLY A 237 13.89 -15.62 -13.29
CA GLY A 237 14.22 -14.95 -14.55
C GLY A 237 13.00 -14.43 -15.32
N LEU A 238 11.78 -14.61 -14.81
CA LEU A 238 10.53 -14.29 -15.50
C LEU A 238 10.08 -12.84 -15.29
N VAL A 239 10.66 -12.16 -14.31
CA VAL A 239 10.24 -10.83 -13.84
C VAL A 239 11.29 -9.74 -14.12
N ARG A 240 10.84 -8.48 -14.20
CA ARG A 240 11.73 -7.32 -14.28
C ARG A 240 12.47 -7.12 -12.96
N THR A 241 13.70 -6.65 -13.03
CA THR A 241 14.48 -6.29 -11.84
C THR A 241 15.00 -4.87 -11.97
N GLY A 242 15.05 -4.14 -10.85
CA GLY A 242 15.46 -2.74 -10.81
C GLY A 242 14.49 -1.87 -10.02
N PRO A 243 14.80 -0.57 -9.87
CA PRO A 243 13.90 0.39 -9.23
C PRO A 243 12.54 0.43 -9.93
N GLY A 244 11.46 0.46 -9.14
CA GLY A 244 10.08 0.55 -9.66
C GLY A 244 9.50 -0.72 -10.26
N ALA A 245 10.29 -1.80 -10.42
CA ALA A 245 9.80 -3.07 -10.97
C ALA A 245 8.96 -3.89 -9.96
N ALA A 246 9.06 -3.58 -8.68
CA ALA A 246 8.33 -4.27 -7.62
C ALA A 246 7.81 -3.28 -6.58
N ARG A 247 6.64 -3.58 -6.02
CA ARG A 247 6.02 -2.89 -4.88
C ARG A 247 5.56 -3.92 -3.87
N GLN A 248 5.33 -3.46 -2.65
CA GLN A 248 4.79 -4.29 -1.60
C GLN A 248 3.71 -3.49 -0.90
N ASP A 249 2.55 -4.09 -0.74
CA ASP A 249 1.53 -3.64 0.18
C ASP A 249 1.54 -4.59 1.38
N VAL A 250 1.31 -4.06 2.57
CA VAL A 250 1.45 -4.81 3.82
C VAL A 250 0.18 -4.70 4.63
N ASN A 251 -0.40 -5.83 4.99
CA ASN A 251 -1.64 -5.90 5.74
C ASN A 251 -1.32 -6.18 7.21
N VAL A 252 -1.77 -5.32 8.13
CA VAL A 252 -1.47 -5.42 9.58
C VAL A 252 -2.75 -5.40 10.39
N SER A 253 -2.83 -6.25 11.42
CA SER A 253 -3.87 -6.19 12.45
C SER A 253 -3.33 -6.56 13.83
N VAL A 254 -4.01 -6.09 14.87
CA VAL A 254 -3.78 -6.47 16.27
C VAL A 254 -5.10 -6.88 16.94
N THR A 255 -5.03 -7.49 18.12
CA THR A 255 -6.21 -7.86 18.91
C THR A 255 -7.09 -6.63 19.18
N GLY A 256 -8.38 -6.73 18.83
CA GLY A 256 -9.35 -5.64 18.97
C GLY A 256 -9.27 -4.55 17.89
N GLY A 257 -8.29 -4.63 16.98
CA GLY A 257 -8.16 -3.79 15.80
C GLY A 257 -8.86 -4.39 14.57
N THR A 258 -8.47 -3.91 13.39
CA THR A 258 -8.98 -4.35 12.08
C THR A 258 -7.83 -4.54 11.10
N ARG A 259 -8.09 -5.20 9.98
CA ARG A 259 -7.12 -5.27 8.86
C ARG A 259 -6.88 -3.86 8.30
N ILE A 260 -5.63 -3.42 8.31
CA ILE A 260 -5.17 -2.18 7.68
C ILE A 260 -4.18 -2.52 6.57
N GLU A 261 -4.41 -1.98 5.39
CA GLU A 261 -3.50 -2.10 4.25
C GLU A 261 -2.56 -0.89 4.23
N ILE A 262 -1.24 -1.11 4.34
CA ILE A 262 -0.21 -0.09 4.13
C ILE A 262 0.27 -0.22 2.68
N LYS A 263 -0.14 0.72 1.83
CA LYS A 263 0.12 0.71 0.40
C LYS A 263 1.42 1.40 0.03
N GLY A 264 2.07 0.91 -1.03
CA GLY A 264 3.20 1.55 -1.68
C GLY A 264 4.48 1.50 -0.84
N VAL A 265 4.70 0.44 -0.07
CA VAL A 265 5.90 0.32 0.76
C VAL A 265 7.15 0.31 -0.14
N PRO A 266 8.05 1.30 0.00
CA PRO A 266 9.11 1.55 -0.98
C PRO A 266 10.21 0.47 -0.97
N SER A 267 10.33 -0.26 0.15
CA SER A 267 11.36 -1.26 0.36
C SER A 267 10.96 -2.21 1.46
N LEU A 268 11.32 -3.49 1.31
CA LEU A 268 11.23 -4.50 2.38
C LEU A 268 11.86 -4.04 3.70
N ARG A 269 12.90 -3.19 3.67
CA ARG A 269 13.55 -2.67 4.89
C ARG A 269 12.67 -1.69 5.68
N ALA A 270 11.67 -1.08 5.05
CA ALA A 270 10.74 -0.18 5.71
C ALA A 270 9.61 -0.94 6.42
N ILE A 271 9.30 -2.16 5.99
CA ILE A 271 8.22 -3.00 6.53
C ILE A 271 8.28 -3.11 8.06
N PRO A 272 9.42 -3.43 8.70
CA PRO A 272 9.43 -3.64 10.15
C PRO A 272 9.00 -2.40 10.92
N ARG A 273 9.49 -1.22 10.53
CA ARG A 273 9.15 0.04 11.22
C ARG A 273 7.70 0.45 10.98
N LEU A 274 7.22 0.32 9.74
CA LEU A 274 5.84 0.67 9.37
C LEU A 274 4.83 -0.20 10.10
N THR A 275 5.04 -1.52 10.08
CA THR A 275 4.14 -2.49 10.71
C THR A 275 4.18 -2.41 12.24
N HIS A 276 5.35 -2.12 12.84
CA HIS A 276 5.46 -1.82 14.26
C HIS A 276 4.61 -0.59 14.64
N ASN A 277 4.79 0.53 13.94
CA ASN A 277 4.05 1.75 14.22
C ASN A 277 2.55 1.58 13.98
N GLU A 278 2.15 0.82 12.97
CA GLU A 278 0.74 0.51 12.71
C GLU A 278 0.12 -0.33 13.83
N ALA A 279 0.84 -1.32 14.37
CA ALA A 279 0.37 -2.11 15.50
C ALA A 279 0.14 -1.23 16.75
N LEU A 280 1.06 -0.31 17.04
CA LEU A 280 0.93 0.66 18.13
C LEU A 280 -0.23 1.62 17.91
N ARG A 281 -0.42 2.10 16.67
CA ARG A 281 -1.54 2.95 16.28
C ARG A 281 -2.87 2.27 16.57
N GLN A 282 -3.03 1.02 16.13
CA GLN A 282 -4.24 0.26 16.38
C GLN A 282 -4.48 0.05 17.88
N ARG A 283 -3.44 -0.30 18.66
CA ARG A 283 -3.55 -0.44 20.11
C ARG A 283 -3.98 0.87 20.80
N SER A 284 -3.46 2.01 20.36
CA SER A 284 -3.89 3.33 20.87
C SER A 284 -5.35 3.62 20.50
N LEU A 285 -5.78 3.34 19.27
CA LEU A 285 -7.18 3.54 18.86
C LEU A 285 -8.15 2.63 19.63
N VAL A 286 -7.75 1.39 19.92
CA VAL A 286 -8.52 0.48 20.79
C VAL A 286 -8.66 1.06 22.21
N GLY A 287 -7.60 1.66 22.75
CA GLY A 287 -7.64 2.36 24.03
C GLY A 287 -8.58 3.58 24.01
N ILE A 288 -8.53 4.37 22.94
CA ILE A 288 -9.39 5.55 22.75
C ILE A 288 -10.87 5.14 22.69
N ARG A 289 -11.20 4.06 21.96
CA ARG A 289 -12.54 3.47 21.97
C ARG A 289 -12.97 3.09 23.39
N GLY A 290 -12.08 2.45 24.15
CA GLY A 290 -12.32 2.08 25.54
C GLY A 290 -12.64 3.29 26.43
N GLU A 291 -11.91 4.40 26.27
CA GLU A 291 -12.18 5.65 26.99
C GLU A 291 -13.50 6.29 26.59
N LEU A 292 -13.83 6.33 25.30
CA LEU A 292 -15.11 6.85 24.83
C LEU A 292 -16.28 6.03 25.39
N ALA A 293 -16.18 4.70 25.37
CA ALA A 293 -17.16 3.81 25.97
C ALA A 293 -17.29 4.03 27.49
N ARG A 294 -16.17 4.18 28.21
CA ARG A 294 -16.17 4.49 29.66
C ARG A 294 -16.86 5.82 29.97
N ARG A 295 -16.73 6.80 29.08
CA ARG A 295 -17.37 8.12 29.18
C ARG A 295 -18.85 8.11 28.78
N GLY A 296 -19.34 7.00 28.22
CA GLY A 296 -20.70 6.83 27.71
C GLY A 296 -20.95 7.47 26.35
N ILE A 297 -19.89 7.72 25.56
CA ILE A 297 -19.97 8.39 24.26
C ILE A 297 -20.18 7.34 23.16
N THR A 298 -21.23 7.53 22.37
CA THR A 298 -21.61 6.70 21.23
C THR A 298 -21.57 7.50 19.94
N ALA A 299 -21.68 6.83 18.79
CA ALA A 299 -21.74 7.50 17.50
C ALA A 299 -22.93 8.46 17.36
N ALA A 300 -24.02 8.24 18.12
CA ALA A 300 -25.20 9.10 18.11
C ALA A 300 -24.99 10.44 18.85
N ASP A 301 -23.98 10.52 19.71
CA ASP A 301 -23.63 11.74 20.46
C ASP A 301 -22.73 12.70 19.66
N ILE A 302 -22.34 12.30 18.44
CA ILE A 302 -21.44 13.06 17.57
C ILE A 302 -22.21 13.67 16.41
N ASP A 303 -22.50 14.96 16.56
CA ASP A 303 -23.12 15.78 15.53
C ASP A 303 -22.15 16.10 14.37
N ASP A 304 -22.69 16.39 13.20
CA ASP A 304 -21.97 16.89 12.03
C ASP A 304 -22.20 18.40 11.80
N ILE A 305 -22.56 19.11 12.87
CA ILE A 305 -22.87 20.54 12.83
C ILE A 305 -21.57 21.35 12.92
N GLY A 306 -21.24 22.04 11.82
CA GLY A 306 -20.16 23.01 11.74
C GLY A 306 -20.66 24.44 11.88
N HIS A 307 -19.91 25.28 12.59
CA HIS A 307 -20.21 26.69 12.79
C HIS A 307 -19.22 27.57 12.02
N ASP A 308 -19.72 28.51 11.20
CA ASP A 308 -18.86 29.50 10.55
C ASP A 308 -18.37 30.51 11.59
N VAL A 309 -17.08 30.43 11.90
CA VAL A 309 -16.40 31.31 12.87
C VAL A 309 -15.50 32.32 12.19
N THR A 310 -15.55 32.43 10.85
CA THR A 310 -14.79 33.42 10.07
C THR A 310 -14.95 34.85 10.63
N PRO A 311 -16.14 35.32 11.07
CA PRO A 311 -16.28 36.64 11.68
C PRO A 311 -15.51 36.80 13.00
N ILE A 312 -15.36 35.72 13.78
CA ILE A 312 -14.68 35.73 15.08
C ILE A 312 -13.16 35.82 14.91
N VAL A 313 -12.62 35.08 13.93
CA VAL A 313 -11.18 34.97 13.68
C VAL A 313 -10.65 35.90 12.60
N ARG A 314 -11.49 36.76 12.00
CA ARG A 314 -11.07 37.71 10.95
C ARG A 314 -9.91 38.62 11.37
N GLY A 315 -9.88 39.01 12.65
CA GLY A 315 -8.84 39.86 13.24
C GLY A 315 -7.75 39.08 13.99
N THR A 316 -7.66 37.77 13.80
CA THR A 316 -6.71 36.93 14.53
C THR A 316 -5.25 37.30 14.21
N ALA A 317 -4.38 37.18 15.20
CA ALA A 317 -2.93 37.28 15.00
C ALA A 317 -2.33 35.99 14.41
N CYS A 318 -3.14 34.93 14.29
CA CYS A 318 -2.74 33.66 13.72
C CYS A 318 -2.50 33.79 12.21
N LYS A 319 -1.21 33.81 11.82
CA LYS A 319 -0.78 34.13 10.45
C LYS A 319 -1.37 33.21 9.39
N PHE A 320 -1.44 31.91 9.63
CA PHE A 320 -1.93 30.98 8.61
C PHE A 320 -3.44 31.08 8.39
N ILE A 321 -4.23 31.32 9.46
CA ILE A 321 -5.67 31.59 9.34
C ILE A 321 -5.90 32.93 8.64
N GLN A 322 -5.16 33.97 9.02
CA GLN A 322 -5.24 35.28 8.39
C GLN A 322 -4.93 35.20 6.88
N GLN A 323 -3.87 34.49 6.51
CA GLN A 323 -3.49 34.26 5.11
C GLN A 323 -4.56 33.48 4.35
N ALA A 324 -5.15 32.44 4.97
CA ALA A 324 -6.24 31.68 4.37
C ALA A 324 -7.47 32.57 4.11
N ILE A 325 -7.90 33.36 5.11
CA ILE A 325 -9.02 34.31 4.96
C ILE A 325 -8.72 35.34 3.87
N GLY A 326 -7.48 35.83 3.79
CA GLY A 326 -7.04 36.75 2.73
C GLY A 326 -7.16 36.15 1.31
N LYS A 327 -7.11 34.82 1.19
CA LYS A 327 -7.38 34.07 -0.06
C LYS A 327 -8.86 33.72 -0.26
N GLY A 328 -9.76 34.22 0.58
CA GLY A 328 -11.20 33.95 0.53
C GLY A 328 -11.63 32.66 1.22
N ALA A 329 -10.83 32.12 2.15
CA ALA A 329 -11.22 30.94 2.91
C ALA A 329 -12.32 31.24 3.93
N THR A 330 -13.20 30.25 4.12
CA THR A 330 -14.13 30.14 5.25
C THR A 330 -13.43 29.37 6.37
N VAL A 331 -13.66 29.75 7.63
CA VAL A 331 -13.18 29.03 8.81
C VAL A 331 -14.38 28.42 9.54
N MET A 332 -14.42 27.09 9.60
CA MET A 332 -15.47 26.33 10.27
C MET A 332 -14.95 25.76 11.59
N ALA A 333 -15.80 25.74 12.62
CA ALA A 333 -15.56 25.11 13.90
C ALA A 333 -16.48 23.91 14.11
N ILE A 334 -15.97 22.82 14.68
CA ILE A 334 -16.75 21.66 15.11
C ILE A 334 -16.29 21.23 16.50
N ALA A 335 -17.24 21.04 17.42
CA ALA A 335 -16.97 20.59 18.78
C ALA A 335 -17.05 19.06 18.88
N LEU A 336 -16.21 18.45 19.72
CA LEU A 336 -16.19 17.00 19.97
C LEU A 336 -16.38 16.69 21.46
N PRO A 337 -17.62 16.79 22.00
CA PRO A 337 -17.90 16.41 23.37
C PRO A 337 -17.46 14.98 23.69
N GLY A 338 -16.79 14.79 24.83
CA GLY A 338 -16.27 13.48 25.23
C GLY A 338 -14.85 13.15 24.74
N PHE A 339 -14.28 13.95 23.84
CA PHE A 339 -12.92 13.75 23.30
C PHE A 339 -11.82 14.47 24.10
N GLN A 340 -12.14 15.05 25.26
CA GLN A 340 -11.19 15.73 26.14
C GLN A 340 -9.95 14.86 26.42
N GLY A 341 -8.76 15.37 26.08
CA GLY A 341 -7.48 14.69 26.26
C GLY A 341 -7.22 13.50 25.32
N LEU A 342 -8.18 13.10 24.47
CA LEU A 342 -8.03 11.96 23.56
C LEU A 342 -7.37 12.35 22.24
N LEU A 343 -7.56 13.59 21.76
CA LEU A 343 -7.01 14.05 20.48
C LEU A 343 -5.48 14.23 20.53
N GLU A 344 -4.96 14.43 21.73
CA GLU A 344 -3.54 14.58 22.05
C GLU A 344 -2.86 13.25 22.34
N CYS A 345 -3.61 12.17 22.57
CA CYS A 345 -3.06 10.84 22.81
C CYS A 345 -2.18 10.40 21.63
N GLN A 346 -1.01 9.85 21.96
CA GLN A 346 -0.06 9.41 20.95
C GLN A 346 -0.57 8.15 20.24
N THR A 347 -0.62 8.18 18.92
CA THR A 347 -1.00 7.02 18.09
C THR A 347 0.19 6.50 17.30
N GLN A 348 1.11 7.36 16.89
CA GLN A 348 2.40 6.97 16.28
C GLN A 348 3.51 7.90 16.76
N PRO A 349 4.80 7.56 16.57
CA PRO A 349 5.90 8.44 16.95
C PRO A 349 5.72 9.87 16.40
N ARG A 350 5.77 10.88 17.29
CA ARG A 350 5.59 12.31 16.97
C ARG A 350 4.23 12.72 16.41
N THR A 351 3.22 11.86 16.49
CA THR A 351 1.86 12.18 16.02
C THR A 351 0.84 11.80 17.09
N SER A 352 -0.30 12.48 17.09
CA SER A 352 -1.41 12.19 17.99
C SER A 352 -2.65 11.76 17.21
N PHE A 353 -3.68 11.37 17.94
CA PHE A 353 -4.97 11.04 17.37
C PHE A 353 -5.58 12.15 16.49
N LEU A 354 -5.28 13.42 16.78
CA LEU A 354 -5.64 14.57 15.93
C LEU A 354 -5.17 14.41 14.48
N LYS A 355 -4.05 13.73 14.23
CA LYS A 355 -3.53 13.51 12.88
C LYS A 355 -4.48 12.65 12.03
N GLU A 356 -5.24 11.74 12.63
CA GLU A 356 -6.22 10.93 11.88
C GLU A 356 -7.32 11.80 11.25
N PHE A 357 -7.69 12.90 11.94
CA PHE A 357 -8.63 13.89 11.41
C PHE A 357 -7.97 14.76 10.33
N SER A 358 -6.75 15.23 10.59
CA SER A 358 -5.99 16.06 9.65
C SER A 358 -5.74 15.34 8.32
N ASP A 359 -5.35 14.06 8.35
CA ASP A 359 -5.09 13.29 7.13
C ASP A 359 -6.40 13.04 6.35
N ARG A 360 -7.50 12.72 7.04
CA ARG A 360 -8.78 12.48 6.37
C ARG A 360 -9.32 13.75 5.70
N VAL A 361 -9.26 14.88 6.40
CA VAL A 361 -9.63 16.20 5.86
C VAL A 361 -8.75 16.56 4.66
N ARG A 362 -7.43 16.33 4.77
CA ARG A 362 -6.49 16.55 3.67
C ARG A 362 -6.92 15.80 2.41
N VAL A 363 -7.15 14.49 2.53
CA VAL A 363 -7.43 13.64 1.37
C VAL A 363 -8.83 13.90 0.80
N ILE A 364 -9.87 13.84 1.64
CA ILE A 364 -11.26 13.80 1.15
C ILE A 364 -11.78 15.20 0.84
N ALA A 365 -11.47 16.19 1.67
CA ALA A 365 -11.85 17.58 1.43
C ALA A 365 -10.83 18.34 0.57
N CYS A 366 -9.70 17.72 0.23
CA CYS A 366 -8.62 18.30 -0.57
C CYS A 366 -8.00 19.57 0.04
N LEU A 367 -7.91 19.61 1.38
CA LEU A 367 -7.27 20.68 2.14
C LEU A 367 -5.80 20.33 2.43
N ASP A 368 -4.97 20.47 1.39
CA ASP A 368 -3.57 20.02 1.37
C ASP A 368 -2.56 20.94 2.06
N ASP A 369 -2.91 22.22 2.21
CA ASP A 369 -2.02 23.19 2.86
C ASP A 369 -1.99 22.91 4.37
N LEU A 370 -0.87 22.38 4.86
CA LEU A 370 -0.65 22.13 6.29
C LEU A 370 -0.12 23.39 7.02
N PRO A 371 -0.54 23.63 8.28
CA PRO A 371 -1.59 22.91 8.99
C PRO A 371 -2.95 23.15 8.34
N ASN A 372 -3.81 22.14 8.33
CA ASN A 372 -5.18 22.21 7.80
C ASN A 372 -6.25 22.14 8.91
N LEU A 373 -5.81 22.01 10.16
CA LEU A 373 -6.63 21.87 11.35
C LEU A 373 -5.94 22.54 12.54
N ALA A 374 -6.74 23.06 13.48
CA ALA A 374 -6.26 23.56 14.77
C ALA A 374 -7.20 23.10 15.88
N LEU A 375 -6.64 22.71 17.03
CA LEU A 375 -7.40 22.23 18.19
C LEU A 375 -7.33 23.23 19.34
N SER A 376 -8.46 23.47 20.01
CA SER A 376 -8.59 24.46 21.10
C SER A 376 -7.69 24.22 22.31
N THR A 377 -7.24 22.98 22.52
CA THR A 377 -6.33 22.61 23.63
C THR A 377 -4.85 22.71 23.26
N GLN A 378 -4.54 22.98 21.98
CA GLN A 378 -3.17 23.24 21.54
C GLN A 378 -2.80 24.71 21.74
N ASP A 379 -1.53 24.98 22.04
CA ASP A 379 -0.99 26.33 21.97
C ASP A 379 -0.76 26.70 20.50
N ILE A 380 -1.73 27.41 19.92
CA ILE A 380 -1.69 27.85 18.52
C ILE A 380 -1.21 29.31 18.47
N PRO A 381 -0.01 29.58 17.91
CA PRO A 381 0.53 30.93 17.85
C PRO A 381 -0.43 31.92 17.17
N GLY A 382 -0.84 32.93 17.93
CA GLY A 382 -1.69 34.02 17.45
C GLY A 382 -3.20 33.81 17.62
N LEU A 383 -3.65 32.65 18.14
CA LEU A 383 -5.02 32.48 18.65
C LEU A 383 -5.03 32.61 20.16
N SER A 384 -5.71 33.64 20.67
CA SER A 384 -5.86 33.91 22.09
C SER A 384 -6.91 33.03 22.75
N SER A 385 -6.81 32.83 24.08
CA SER A 385 -7.84 32.15 24.87
C SER A 385 -9.23 32.80 24.73
N GLY A 386 -9.29 34.14 24.57
CA GLY A 386 -10.55 34.86 24.33
C GLY A 386 -11.15 34.66 22.93
N GLU A 387 -10.33 34.33 21.92
CA GLU A 387 -10.84 33.84 20.63
C GLU A 387 -11.43 32.44 20.78
N TRP A 388 -10.71 31.53 21.44
CA TRP A 388 -11.21 30.17 21.70
C TRP A 388 -12.50 30.16 22.52
N GLU A 389 -12.64 31.02 23.52
CA GLU A 389 -13.87 31.12 24.30
C GLU A 389 -15.06 31.60 23.44
N ARG A 390 -14.84 32.56 22.53
CA ARG A 390 -15.88 33.01 21.59
C ARG A 390 -16.25 31.92 20.58
N ILE A 391 -15.26 31.16 20.11
CA ILE A 391 -15.46 30.02 19.21
C ILE A 391 -16.27 28.91 19.92
N GLY A 392 -15.92 28.56 21.16
CA GLY A 392 -16.67 27.59 21.96
C GLY A 392 -18.11 28.03 22.22
N LYS A 393 -18.33 29.32 22.54
CA LYS A 393 -19.67 29.91 22.66
C LYS A 393 -20.46 29.83 21.37
N ALA A 394 -19.83 30.06 20.21
CA ALA A 394 -20.48 29.94 18.91
C ALA A 394 -20.90 28.49 18.59
N CYS A 395 -20.14 27.50 19.10
CA CYS A 395 -20.49 26.08 19.01
C CYS A 395 -21.47 25.61 20.11
N GLY A 396 -21.85 26.49 21.06
CA GLY A 396 -22.76 26.14 22.14
C GLY A 396 -22.18 25.18 23.19
N VAL A 397 -20.85 25.10 23.33
CA VAL A 397 -20.18 24.14 24.22
C VAL A 397 -19.42 24.82 25.36
N ALA A 398 -19.19 24.06 26.44
CA ALA A 398 -18.35 24.49 27.55
C ALA A 398 -16.87 24.66 27.13
N ALA A 399 -16.12 25.48 27.87
CA ALA A 399 -14.75 25.85 27.52
C ALA A 399 -13.75 24.68 27.53
N ASP A 400 -14.06 23.59 28.23
CA ASP A 400 -13.24 22.39 28.31
C ASP A 400 -13.56 21.35 27.22
N VAL A 401 -14.61 21.57 26.41
CA VAL A 401 -14.92 20.73 25.26
C VAL A 401 -13.92 21.05 24.12
N PRO A 402 -13.26 20.03 23.53
CA PRO A 402 -12.35 20.27 22.43
C PRO A 402 -13.11 20.77 21.20
N VAL A 403 -12.60 21.84 20.59
CA VAL A 403 -13.13 22.42 19.36
C VAL A 403 -12.03 22.39 18.30
N LEU A 404 -12.38 21.89 17.13
CA LEU A 404 -11.52 21.84 15.95
C LEU A 404 -11.88 22.96 14.98
N LEU A 405 -10.89 23.67 14.47
CA LEU A 405 -11.01 24.60 13.36
C LEU A 405 -10.47 23.99 12.08
N VAL A 406 -11.19 24.21 10.99
CA VAL A 406 -10.75 23.87 9.62
C VAL A 406 -11.02 25.04 8.70
N TRP A 407 -10.14 25.28 7.72
CA TRP A 407 -10.26 26.41 6.81
C TRP A 407 -9.92 26.06 5.37
N GLY A 408 -10.61 26.71 4.43
CA GLY A 408 -10.48 26.45 3.01
C GLY A 408 -11.64 27.06 2.23
N ARG A 409 -11.89 26.60 0.99
CA ARG A 409 -13.09 27.04 0.27
C ARG A 409 -14.33 26.55 1.01
N ALA A 410 -15.42 27.32 0.93
CA ALA A 410 -16.65 27.01 1.65
C ALA A 410 -17.22 25.60 1.38
N ALA A 411 -17.07 25.08 0.15
CA ALA A 411 -17.50 23.72 -0.15
C ALA A 411 -16.60 22.66 0.52
N ASP A 412 -15.30 22.92 0.56
CA ASP A 412 -14.30 21.98 1.07
C ASP A 412 -14.35 21.93 2.60
N THR A 413 -14.57 23.07 3.26
CA THR A 413 -14.75 23.09 4.72
C THR A 413 -16.05 22.42 5.17
N ARG A 414 -17.13 22.48 4.38
CA ARG A 414 -18.34 21.69 4.66
C ARG A 414 -18.07 20.19 4.59
N THR A 415 -17.35 19.73 3.56
CA THR A 415 -16.90 18.33 3.47
C THR A 415 -16.02 17.98 4.68
N ALA A 416 -15.08 18.84 5.05
CA ALA A 416 -14.18 18.60 6.17
C ALA A 416 -14.90 18.44 7.51
N VAL A 417 -15.91 19.27 7.80
CA VAL A 417 -16.76 19.13 9.00
C VAL A 417 -17.43 17.76 9.03
N GLY A 418 -18.02 17.33 7.91
CA GLY A 418 -18.64 16.01 7.80
C GLY A 418 -17.64 14.87 8.02
N GLU A 419 -16.44 14.95 7.45
CA GLU A 419 -15.40 13.93 7.60
C GLU A 419 -14.79 13.90 9.01
N ILE A 420 -14.69 15.04 9.69
CA ILE A 420 -14.31 15.10 11.11
C ILE A 420 -15.35 14.35 11.95
N ALA A 421 -16.65 14.63 11.74
CA ALA A 421 -17.72 13.96 12.46
C ALA A 421 -17.75 12.44 12.18
N ILE A 422 -17.56 12.02 10.92
CA ILE A 422 -17.45 10.61 10.55
C ILE A 422 -16.28 9.95 11.29
N ARG A 423 -15.08 10.55 11.29
CA ARG A 423 -13.92 9.98 11.99
C ARG A 423 -14.13 9.90 13.49
N ALA A 424 -14.77 10.89 14.10
CA ALA A 424 -15.13 10.88 15.51
C ALA A 424 -16.13 9.75 15.83
N ARG A 425 -17.16 9.55 14.98
CA ARG A 425 -18.10 8.42 15.12
C ARG A 425 -17.39 7.08 15.04
N GLU A 426 -16.51 6.88 14.06
CA GLU A 426 -15.72 5.64 13.93
C GLU A 426 -14.83 5.39 15.15
N ALA A 427 -14.33 6.43 15.83
CA ALA A 427 -13.53 6.27 17.04
C ALA A 427 -14.32 5.59 18.19
N THR A 428 -15.64 5.75 18.20
CA THR A 428 -16.52 5.04 19.16
C THR A 428 -16.70 3.55 18.82
N LEU A 429 -16.41 3.15 17.58
CA LEU A 429 -16.51 1.77 17.09
C LEU A 429 -15.15 1.04 17.19
N GLY A 430 -14.05 1.73 16.89
CA GLY A 430 -12.69 1.21 17.02
C GLY A 430 -11.74 1.69 15.93
N VAL A 431 -10.92 0.76 15.44
CA VAL A 431 -10.03 1.00 14.30
C VAL A 431 -10.86 0.94 13.02
N PRO A 432 -10.92 2.01 12.20
CA PRO A 432 -11.63 1.96 10.92
C PRO A 432 -10.85 1.10 9.91
N GLN A 433 -11.55 0.38 9.03
CA GLN A 433 -10.92 -0.31 7.91
C GLN A 433 -10.53 0.71 6.83
N GLU A 434 -9.23 0.85 6.61
CA GLU A 434 -8.67 1.85 5.71
C GLU A 434 -7.38 1.37 5.06
N THR A 435 -7.12 1.88 3.86
CA THR A 435 -5.78 1.87 3.26
C THR A 435 -5.02 3.09 3.75
N ARG A 436 -3.75 2.89 4.09
CA ARG A 436 -2.83 3.94 4.55
C ARG A 436 -1.59 3.98 3.66
N GLN A 437 -1.02 5.17 3.50
CA GLN A 437 0.24 5.36 2.79
C GLN A 437 1.43 5.29 3.76
N ALA A 438 2.53 4.69 3.31
CA ALA A 438 3.80 4.72 4.02
C ALA A 438 4.45 6.10 3.92
N LEU A 439 4.83 6.69 5.06
CA LEU A 439 5.58 7.95 5.11
C LEU A 439 7.07 7.69 5.34
N ASP A 440 7.93 8.58 4.83
CA ASP A 440 9.40 8.48 4.91
C ASP A 440 9.93 8.38 6.35
N ASP A 441 9.15 8.89 7.28
CA ASP A 441 9.47 8.99 8.68
C ASP A 441 9.14 7.70 9.45
N GLY A 442 8.61 6.69 8.75
CA GLY A 442 8.22 5.38 9.24
C GLY A 442 6.81 5.30 9.82
N THR A 443 6.03 6.38 9.80
CA THR A 443 4.61 6.39 10.18
C THR A 443 3.71 6.13 8.97
N THR A 444 2.42 5.92 9.22
CA THR A 444 1.39 5.73 8.19
C THR A 444 0.40 6.89 8.20
N GLY A 445 -0.05 7.33 7.01
CA GLY A 445 -1.09 8.35 6.86
C GLY A 445 -2.34 7.78 6.21
N PHE A 446 -3.51 8.34 6.49
CA PHE A 446 -4.74 7.96 5.78
C PHE A 446 -4.58 8.18 4.27
N GLU A 447 -4.95 7.18 3.47
CA GLU A 447 -4.95 7.25 2.00
C GLU A 447 -6.38 7.15 1.46
N ARG A 448 -7.13 6.14 1.88
CA ARG A 448 -8.52 5.93 1.46
C ARG A 448 -9.24 4.96 2.38
N ILE A 449 -10.57 4.96 2.31
CA ILE A 449 -11.40 3.91 2.93
C ILE A 449 -11.06 2.59 2.25
N LEU A 450 -11.01 1.50 3.02
CA LEU A 450 -10.71 0.17 2.46
C LEU A 450 -11.88 -0.26 1.55
N PRO A 451 -11.62 -0.64 0.29
CA PRO A 451 -12.67 -1.03 -0.64
C PRO A 451 -13.44 -2.28 -0.17
N GLY A 452 -14.73 -2.33 -0.48
CA GLY A 452 -15.56 -3.50 -0.23
C GLY A 452 -15.22 -4.69 -1.13
N ALA A 453 -15.81 -5.85 -0.81
CA ALA A 453 -15.65 -7.07 -1.60
C ALA A 453 -16.27 -6.95 -3.00
N ASP A 454 -17.34 -6.15 -3.14
CA ASP A 454 -18.18 -6.05 -4.35
C ASP A 454 -17.60 -5.12 -5.44
N ARG A 455 -16.29 -4.85 -5.39
CA ARG A 455 -15.60 -3.99 -6.38
C ARG A 455 -15.14 -4.72 -7.65
N MET A 456 -15.34 -6.03 -7.72
CA MET A 456 -14.90 -6.87 -8.83
C MET A 456 -16.10 -7.39 -9.62
N TYR A 457 -16.04 -7.31 -10.94
CA TYR A 457 -17.06 -7.85 -11.83
C TYR A 457 -16.40 -8.46 -13.08
N PRO A 458 -17.07 -9.40 -13.79
CA PRO A 458 -16.48 -10.05 -14.96
C PRO A 458 -16.11 -9.06 -16.06
N ASP A 459 -14.96 -9.28 -16.72
CA ASP A 459 -14.66 -8.59 -17.98
C ASP A 459 -15.43 -9.26 -19.11
N THR A 460 -16.28 -8.49 -19.78
CA THR A 460 -17.12 -9.00 -20.88
C THR A 460 -16.51 -8.78 -22.27
N ASP A 461 -15.34 -8.13 -22.35
CA ASP A 461 -14.68 -7.89 -23.63
C ASP A 461 -13.83 -9.09 -24.05
N LEU A 462 -13.31 -9.84 -23.07
CA LEU A 462 -12.39 -10.95 -23.27
C LEU A 462 -13.01 -12.29 -22.85
N PRO A 463 -12.92 -13.34 -23.70
CA PRO A 463 -13.39 -14.66 -23.32
C PRO A 463 -12.48 -15.29 -22.26
N PRO A 464 -13.00 -16.26 -21.47
CA PRO A 464 -12.16 -17.10 -20.61
C PRO A 464 -11.09 -17.84 -21.41
N ILE A 465 -9.94 -18.05 -20.79
CA ILE A 465 -8.77 -18.67 -21.43
C ILE A 465 -8.51 -20.01 -20.78
N ARG A 466 -8.75 -21.11 -21.50
CA ARG A 466 -8.42 -22.45 -21.04
C ARG A 466 -6.92 -22.66 -21.00
N LEU A 467 -6.40 -23.19 -19.89
CA LEU A 467 -5.01 -23.63 -19.77
C LEU A 467 -4.97 -25.13 -20.04
N ASP A 468 -4.34 -25.54 -21.14
CA ASP A 468 -4.13 -26.96 -21.43
C ASP A 468 -2.96 -27.54 -20.61
N ASP A 469 -3.05 -28.83 -20.29
CA ASP A 469 -2.04 -29.50 -19.46
C ASP A 469 -0.66 -29.49 -20.15
N ALA A 470 -0.62 -29.57 -21.48
CA ALA A 470 0.61 -29.58 -22.25
C ALA A 470 1.40 -28.26 -22.12
N ARG A 471 0.72 -27.11 -22.13
CA ARG A 471 1.31 -25.78 -21.91
C ARG A 471 1.83 -25.68 -20.49
N VAL A 472 1.03 -26.09 -19.49
CA VAL A 472 1.42 -26.02 -18.07
C VAL A 472 2.62 -26.93 -17.79
N ASP A 473 2.64 -28.14 -18.32
CA ASP A 473 3.74 -29.10 -18.16
C ASP A 473 5.01 -28.61 -18.87
N GLY A 474 4.89 -28.10 -20.09
CA GLY A 474 6.01 -27.50 -20.82
C GLY A 474 6.63 -26.30 -20.08
N ILE A 475 5.80 -25.45 -19.47
CA ILE A 475 6.28 -24.39 -18.59
C ILE A 475 7.00 -24.99 -17.38
N ARG A 476 6.38 -25.95 -16.68
CA ARG A 476 6.93 -26.59 -15.48
C ARG A 476 8.33 -27.16 -15.72
N ASP A 477 8.53 -27.86 -16.84
CA ASP A 477 9.79 -28.50 -17.20
C ASP A 477 10.92 -27.49 -17.51
N SER A 478 10.56 -26.25 -17.89
CA SER A 478 11.52 -25.19 -18.19
C SER A 478 11.95 -24.37 -16.95
N LEU A 479 11.28 -24.54 -15.81
CA LEU A 479 11.49 -23.68 -14.65
C LEU A 479 12.82 -23.98 -13.93
N PRO A 480 13.48 -22.95 -13.38
CA PRO A 480 14.66 -23.14 -12.57
C PRO A 480 14.31 -23.74 -11.20
N LEU A 481 15.30 -24.37 -10.56
CA LEU A 481 15.18 -24.77 -9.15
C LEU A 481 14.88 -23.57 -8.25
N ARG A 482 14.00 -23.77 -7.26
CA ARG A 482 13.62 -22.78 -6.26
C ARG A 482 14.82 -22.45 -5.36
N PRO A 483 14.87 -21.25 -4.76
CA PRO A 483 16.02 -20.86 -3.94
C PRO A 483 16.36 -21.82 -2.79
N TRP A 484 15.37 -22.40 -2.11
CA TRP A 484 15.61 -23.35 -1.02
C TRP A 484 16.05 -24.74 -1.52
N GLU A 485 15.64 -25.16 -2.71
CA GLU A 485 16.12 -26.39 -3.36
C GLU A 485 17.59 -26.26 -3.76
N ARG A 486 17.96 -25.10 -4.32
CA ARG A 486 19.36 -24.75 -4.62
C ARG A 486 20.20 -24.77 -3.34
N GLU A 487 19.69 -24.21 -2.25
CA GLU A 487 20.37 -24.21 -0.95
C GLU A 487 20.56 -25.61 -0.37
N ALA A 488 19.53 -26.47 -0.42
CA ALA A 488 19.61 -27.86 0.00
C ALA A 488 20.69 -28.62 -0.77
N ARG A 489 20.69 -28.50 -2.11
CA ARG A 489 21.69 -29.13 -2.97
C ARG A 489 23.12 -28.65 -2.67
N LEU A 490 23.32 -27.36 -2.38
CA LEU A 490 24.63 -26.83 -1.97
C LEU A 490 25.12 -27.46 -0.67
N ARG A 491 24.22 -27.64 0.31
CA ARG A 491 24.56 -28.27 1.59
C ARG A 491 24.90 -29.74 1.42
N GLU A 492 24.16 -30.47 0.59
CA GLU A 492 24.48 -31.87 0.22
C GLU A 492 25.87 -32.00 -0.42
N MET A 493 26.28 -30.99 -1.20
CA MET A 493 27.62 -30.91 -1.81
C MET A 493 28.72 -30.43 -0.84
N GLY A 494 28.41 -30.26 0.45
CA GLY A 494 29.38 -29.84 1.48
C GLY A 494 29.67 -28.33 1.53
N VAL A 495 28.86 -27.49 0.89
CA VAL A 495 28.97 -26.03 1.01
C VAL A 495 28.40 -25.57 2.35
N GLY A 496 29.13 -24.70 3.06
CA GLY A 496 28.70 -24.19 4.36
C GLY A 496 27.41 -23.37 4.27
N ALA A 497 26.60 -23.36 5.33
CA ALA A 497 25.24 -22.79 5.31
C ALA A 497 25.16 -21.31 4.85
N ASP A 498 26.09 -20.45 5.28
CA ASP A 498 26.12 -19.04 4.85
C ASP A 498 26.39 -18.91 3.34
N LEU A 499 27.42 -19.59 2.84
CA LEU A 499 27.77 -19.61 1.42
C LEU A 499 26.64 -20.21 0.59
N ALA A 500 26.01 -21.29 1.07
CA ALA A 500 24.89 -21.93 0.40
C ALA A 500 23.71 -20.96 0.24
N THR A 501 23.32 -20.29 1.33
CA THR A 501 22.25 -19.28 1.33
C THR A 501 22.52 -18.16 0.34
N ARG A 502 23.76 -17.66 0.31
CA ARG A 502 24.17 -16.55 -0.57
C ARG A 502 24.18 -16.96 -2.04
N LEU A 503 24.79 -18.11 -2.37
CA LEU A 503 24.94 -18.57 -3.74
C LEU A 503 23.60 -19.03 -4.35
N ALA A 504 22.74 -19.67 -3.56
CA ALA A 504 21.41 -20.11 -4.01
C ALA A 504 20.56 -18.96 -4.59
N ARG A 505 20.79 -17.73 -4.11
CA ARG A 505 20.07 -16.50 -4.50
C ARG A 505 20.85 -15.67 -5.51
N HIS A 506 22.04 -16.10 -5.90
CA HIS A 506 22.96 -15.35 -6.74
C HIS A 506 22.86 -15.81 -8.20
N ARG A 507 23.12 -14.88 -9.13
CA ARG A 507 23.14 -15.16 -10.58
C ARG A 507 24.27 -16.10 -11.02
N ALA A 508 25.24 -16.36 -10.13
CA ALA A 508 26.34 -17.29 -10.38
C ALA A 508 25.96 -18.76 -10.10
N TRP A 509 24.71 -19.02 -9.70
CA TRP A 509 24.23 -20.38 -9.46
C TRP A 509 24.42 -21.29 -10.68
N ASP A 510 24.03 -20.84 -11.87
CA ASP A 510 24.09 -21.69 -13.07
C ASP A 510 25.55 -22.02 -13.41
N LEU A 511 26.44 -21.03 -13.35
CA LEU A 511 27.88 -21.24 -13.50
C LEU A 511 28.46 -22.18 -12.43
N PHE A 512 28.01 -22.08 -11.18
CA PHE A 512 28.40 -23.02 -10.14
C PHE A 512 27.94 -24.45 -10.49
N ALA A 513 26.69 -24.60 -10.90
CA ALA A 513 26.10 -25.90 -11.22
C ALA A 513 26.85 -26.57 -12.39
N ASP A 514 27.17 -25.81 -13.44
CA ASP A 514 27.95 -26.30 -14.59
C ASP A 514 29.35 -26.73 -14.18
N LEU A 515 30.06 -25.90 -13.41
CA LEU A 515 31.43 -26.18 -12.97
C LEU A 515 31.49 -27.34 -11.98
N ALA A 516 30.50 -27.47 -11.10
CA ALA A 516 30.44 -28.55 -10.12
C ALA A 516 29.98 -29.89 -10.72
N ALA A 517 29.37 -29.89 -11.91
CA ALA A 517 29.05 -31.10 -12.65
C ALA A 517 30.28 -31.74 -13.33
N VAL A 518 31.35 -30.97 -13.55
CA VAL A 518 32.60 -31.47 -14.11
C VAL A 518 33.40 -32.17 -13.00
N PRO A 519 33.80 -33.45 -13.16
CA PRO A 519 34.63 -34.14 -12.18
C PRO A 519 35.93 -33.36 -11.95
N ALA A 520 36.13 -32.86 -10.73
CA ALA A 520 37.39 -32.25 -10.36
C ALA A 520 38.50 -33.31 -10.43
N GLY A 521 39.51 -33.10 -11.28
CA GLY A 521 40.73 -33.89 -11.24
C GLY A 521 41.42 -33.78 -9.87
N ALA A 522 42.41 -34.63 -9.59
CA ALA A 522 43.18 -34.56 -8.35
C ALA A 522 43.76 -33.14 -8.16
N GLY A 523 43.26 -32.40 -7.15
CA GLY A 523 43.64 -31.01 -6.87
C GLY A 523 42.69 -29.91 -7.38
N GLY A 524 41.54 -30.26 -7.97
CA GLY A 524 40.50 -29.28 -8.34
C GLY A 524 39.78 -28.66 -7.13
N PRO A 525 39.11 -27.51 -7.31
CA PRO A 525 38.43 -26.83 -6.21
C PRO A 525 37.23 -27.65 -5.71
N THR A 526 37.11 -27.77 -4.39
CA THR A 526 35.90 -28.33 -3.76
C THR A 526 34.68 -27.45 -4.07
N PRO A 527 33.44 -28.00 -4.00
CA PRO A 527 32.23 -27.19 -4.14
C PRO A 527 32.20 -25.98 -3.19
N HIS A 528 32.71 -26.14 -1.97
CA HIS A 528 32.82 -25.03 -1.01
C HIS A 528 33.76 -23.93 -1.53
N GLN A 529 34.96 -24.30 -2.01
CA GLN A 529 35.92 -23.34 -2.55
C GLN A 529 35.38 -22.65 -3.81
N LEU A 530 34.73 -23.40 -4.69
CA LEU A 530 34.11 -22.87 -5.90
C LEU A 530 33.00 -21.86 -5.55
N ALA A 531 32.13 -22.19 -4.62
CA ALA A 531 31.08 -21.28 -4.15
C ALA A 531 31.67 -20.00 -3.53
N SER A 532 32.74 -20.13 -2.74
CA SER A 532 33.45 -18.99 -2.18
C SER A 532 34.06 -18.09 -3.27
N LEU A 533 34.71 -18.68 -4.28
CA LEU A 533 35.31 -17.94 -5.40
C LEU A 533 34.27 -17.17 -6.21
N LEU A 534 33.13 -17.80 -6.52
CA LEU A 534 32.05 -17.17 -7.29
C LEU A 534 31.32 -16.04 -6.55
N LEU A 535 31.40 -16.04 -5.22
CA LEU A 535 30.85 -14.99 -4.36
C LEU A 535 31.88 -13.92 -3.97
N ASP A 536 33.17 -14.15 -4.26
CA ASP A 536 34.24 -13.19 -3.98
C ASP A 536 34.10 -11.96 -4.88
N ARG A 537 34.02 -10.78 -4.25
CA ARG A 537 33.90 -9.50 -4.95
C ARG A 537 35.21 -9.00 -5.55
N SER A 538 36.33 -9.57 -5.12
CA SER A 538 37.67 -9.28 -5.64
C SER A 538 38.00 -10.05 -6.92
N CYS A 539 37.24 -11.11 -7.21
CA CYS A 539 37.35 -11.82 -8.48
C CYS A 539 36.77 -10.95 -9.61
N PRO A 540 37.54 -10.62 -10.67
CA PRO A 540 37.01 -9.85 -11.79
C PRO A 540 35.87 -10.62 -12.43
N ARG A 541 34.65 -10.06 -12.33
CA ARG A 541 33.49 -10.63 -13.03
C ARG A 541 33.77 -10.53 -14.53
N PRO A 542 33.60 -11.60 -15.32
CA PRO A 542 33.74 -11.49 -16.76
C PRO A 542 32.82 -10.38 -17.27
N ALA A 543 33.35 -9.49 -18.12
CA ALA A 543 32.66 -8.28 -18.56
C ALA A 543 31.34 -8.56 -19.30
N SER A 544 31.14 -9.79 -19.79
CA SER A 544 29.86 -10.35 -20.20
C SER A 544 29.96 -11.87 -20.29
N LEU A 545 28.90 -12.61 -19.95
CA LEU A 545 28.71 -14.01 -20.36
C LEU A 545 28.25 -14.03 -21.83
N GLY A 546 29.12 -13.62 -22.74
CA GLY A 546 28.83 -13.59 -24.19
C GLY A 546 28.92 -14.96 -24.89
N ALA A 547 29.01 -16.07 -24.16
CA ALA A 547 29.22 -17.40 -24.75
C ALA A 547 28.37 -18.52 -24.11
N ALA A 548 27.32 -18.18 -23.36
CA ALA A 548 26.31 -19.14 -22.91
C ALA A 548 24.96 -18.76 -23.53
N GLY A 549 24.74 -19.20 -24.78
CA GLY A 549 23.43 -19.42 -25.36
C GLY A 549 22.54 -18.19 -25.64
N SER A 550 22.19 -18.04 -26.90
CA SER A 550 21.06 -17.28 -27.41
C SER A 550 19.71 -17.80 -26.89
N TRP A 551 19.40 -17.59 -25.59
CA TRP A 551 18.14 -18.01 -24.97
C TRP A 551 17.20 -16.84 -24.62
N TRP A 552 17.50 -15.63 -25.07
CA TRP A 552 16.69 -14.44 -24.78
C TRP A 552 16.65 -13.47 -25.96
N HIS A 553 15.87 -13.84 -26.98
CA HIS A 553 15.21 -12.90 -27.89
C HIS A 553 13.71 -13.19 -27.90
#